data_AF-A0A640P2E4-F1
#
_entry.id   AF-A0A640P2E4-F1
#
_cell.length_a   1.000
_cell.length_b   1.000
_cell.length_c   1.000
_cell.angle_alpha   90.00
_cell.angle_beta   90.00
_cell.angle_gamma   90.00
#
_symmetry.space_group_name_H-M   'P 1'
#
loop_
_entity.id
_entity.type
_entity.pdbx_description
1 polymer ?
#
loop_
_entity_poly.entity_id
_entity_poly.type
_entity_poly.pdbx_seq_one_letter_code
_entity_poly.pdbx_strand_id
1 'polypeptide(L)'
;MTDKFYLEEAIEDLHTLLDMTRWATSRFNDAALYFGHGTDNAWDEATSLVMQALHLPHPMIEQVGEHMFNSRLTKSEREKIAELVLKRVQTRMPLPYITNEAWFCGMPFYVDERVLIPRSPFAELIQKEFAPFVESTPASILDMCTGGACIAIALAHAYPQAQVDAVDISTDALEVADINIQEHGLSHRVYPIQSDLFSSLEGQKYDLIVSNPPYVDAEDMADLPEEYHHEPELALAAGEDGLELVDIMLKEAPTYLNDGGWLFVEVGNSEVHMSERFPGLEVIWLEFENGGSGIFAVKKDTLVQYFSSKD
;
A
#
# COMPACT_ATOMS: atom_id res chain seq x y z
N MET A 1 -6.49 -26.83 -23.16
CA MET A 1 -6.09 -28.24 -23.24
C MET A 1 -4.59 -28.39 -22.99
N THR A 2 -3.76 -27.49 -23.54
CA THR A 2 -2.33 -27.33 -23.25
C THR A 2 -2.04 -27.02 -21.78
N ASP A 3 -2.73 -26.05 -21.18
CA ASP A 3 -2.45 -25.67 -19.78
C ASP A 3 -2.63 -26.81 -18.77
N LYS A 4 -3.66 -27.65 -18.98
CA LYS A 4 -3.94 -28.79 -18.12
C LYS A 4 -2.83 -29.84 -18.17
N PHE A 5 -2.25 -30.06 -19.36
CA PHE A 5 -1.15 -31.00 -19.53
C PHE A 5 0.12 -30.53 -18.80
N TYR A 6 0.49 -29.25 -18.97
CA TYR A 6 1.65 -28.68 -18.25
C TYR A 6 1.47 -28.68 -16.73
N LEU A 7 0.24 -28.58 -16.25
CA LEU A 7 -0.10 -28.58 -14.83
C LEU A 7 0.03 -29.98 -14.22
N GLU A 8 -0.48 -31.00 -14.91
CA GLU A 8 -0.33 -32.41 -14.51
C GLU A 8 1.15 -32.82 -14.48
N GLU A 9 1.94 -32.46 -15.50
CA GLU A 9 3.38 -32.69 -15.56
C GLU A 9 4.12 -32.01 -14.40
N ALA A 10 3.81 -30.73 -14.12
CA ALA A 10 4.41 -30.00 -13.01
C ALA A 10 4.10 -30.63 -11.64
N ILE A 11 2.85 -31.07 -11.41
CA ILE A 11 2.45 -31.72 -10.15
C ILE A 11 3.15 -33.08 -9.97
N GLU A 12 3.35 -33.83 -11.05
CA GLU A 12 3.97 -35.16 -11.00
C GLU A 12 5.49 -35.09 -10.84
N ASP A 13 6.17 -34.18 -11.54
CA ASP A 13 7.63 -34.18 -11.66
C ASP A 13 8.35 -33.22 -10.71
N LEU A 14 7.72 -32.09 -10.33
CA LEU A 14 8.32 -31.13 -9.43
C LEU A 14 8.08 -31.58 -7.99
N HIS A 15 9.08 -31.49 -7.11
CA HIS A 15 8.98 -32.10 -5.78
C HIS A 15 9.36 -31.17 -4.64
N THR A 16 10.09 -30.10 -4.91
CA THR A 16 10.57 -29.16 -3.89
C THR A 16 9.95 -27.78 -4.05
N LEU A 17 10.10 -26.94 -3.03
CA LEU A 17 9.77 -25.51 -3.10
C LEU A 17 10.50 -24.85 -4.28
N LEU A 18 11.81 -25.10 -4.43
CA LEU A 18 12.60 -24.53 -5.51
C LEU A 18 12.10 -24.92 -6.90
N ASP A 19 11.73 -26.19 -7.08
CA ASP A 19 11.20 -26.69 -8.36
C ASP A 19 9.95 -25.90 -8.75
N MET A 20 9.01 -25.74 -7.80
CA MET A 20 7.75 -25.03 -8.02
C MET A 20 7.98 -23.53 -8.23
N THR A 21 8.85 -22.87 -7.46
CA THR A 21 9.19 -21.45 -7.63
C THR A 21 9.83 -21.19 -8.99
N ARG A 22 10.82 -22.01 -9.39
CA ARG A 22 11.48 -21.89 -10.70
C ARG A 22 10.51 -22.14 -11.86
N TRP A 23 9.61 -23.11 -11.72
CA TRP A 23 8.57 -23.38 -12.71
C TRP A 23 7.59 -22.20 -12.82
N ALA A 24 7.06 -21.71 -11.70
CA ALA A 24 6.17 -20.55 -11.64
C ALA A 24 6.82 -19.31 -12.30
N THR A 25 8.08 -19.01 -11.96
CA THR A 25 8.87 -17.95 -12.60
C THR A 25 8.91 -18.11 -14.13
N SER A 26 9.11 -19.35 -14.61
CA SER A 26 9.15 -19.63 -16.05
C SER A 26 7.78 -19.39 -16.71
N ARG A 27 6.67 -19.77 -16.04
CA ARG A 27 5.31 -19.52 -16.53
C ARG A 27 4.96 -18.04 -16.55
N PHE A 28 5.39 -17.28 -15.54
CA PHE A 28 5.15 -15.84 -15.46
C PHE A 28 5.90 -15.07 -16.57
N ASN A 29 7.17 -15.43 -16.81
CA ASN A 29 7.94 -14.85 -17.90
C ASN A 29 7.38 -15.23 -19.29
N ASP A 30 6.97 -16.48 -19.49
CA ASP A 30 6.34 -16.95 -20.74
C ASP A 30 5.03 -16.21 -21.05
N ALA A 31 4.26 -15.89 -20.01
CA ALA A 31 3.02 -15.13 -20.12
C ALA A 31 3.24 -13.61 -20.26
N ALA A 32 4.50 -13.14 -20.15
CA ALA A 32 4.86 -11.71 -20.12
C ALA A 32 3.98 -10.93 -19.13
N LEU A 33 3.92 -11.41 -17.88
CA LEU A 33 3.21 -10.72 -16.82
C LEU A 33 3.95 -9.44 -16.42
N TYR A 34 3.18 -8.43 -16.00
CA TYR A 34 3.73 -7.25 -15.36
C TYR A 34 3.79 -7.43 -13.83
N PHE A 35 4.78 -6.80 -13.19
CA PHE A 35 4.99 -6.83 -11.74
C PHE A 35 5.10 -5.40 -11.20
N GLY A 36 4.39 -5.11 -10.11
CA GLY A 36 4.32 -3.78 -9.49
C GLY A 36 3.35 -3.68 -8.32
N HIS A 37 2.90 -4.83 -7.79
CA HIS A 37 1.87 -4.94 -6.75
C HIS A 37 2.46 -5.57 -5.48
N GLY A 38 3.69 -5.14 -5.13
CA GLY A 38 4.46 -5.66 -3.99
C GLY A 38 5.78 -6.33 -4.37
N THR A 39 5.93 -6.77 -5.63
CA THR A 39 7.18 -7.31 -6.20
C THR A 39 7.40 -6.71 -7.58
N ASP A 40 8.65 -6.59 -8.03
CA ASP A 40 9.02 -6.00 -9.32
C ASP A 40 9.53 -7.02 -10.36
N ASN A 41 9.56 -8.30 -9.99
CA ASN A 41 10.04 -9.35 -10.88
C ASN A 41 9.33 -10.70 -10.65
N ALA A 42 9.40 -11.57 -11.66
CA ALA A 42 8.74 -12.87 -11.68
C ALA A 42 9.21 -13.83 -10.59
N TRP A 43 10.49 -13.75 -10.18
CA TRP A 43 11.06 -14.67 -9.20
C TRP A 43 10.53 -14.37 -7.79
N ASP A 44 10.50 -13.10 -7.42
CA ASP A 44 10.00 -12.68 -6.11
C ASP A 44 8.48 -12.87 -5.99
N GLU A 45 7.71 -12.61 -7.07
CA GLU A 45 6.26 -12.90 -7.07
C GLU A 45 6.03 -14.43 -6.97
N ALA A 46 6.79 -15.25 -7.72
CA ALA A 46 6.69 -16.70 -7.65
C ALA A 46 7.06 -17.26 -6.27
N THR A 47 8.08 -16.68 -5.63
CA THR A 47 8.47 -17.03 -4.26
C THR A 47 7.34 -16.69 -3.29
N SER A 48 6.80 -15.48 -3.38
CA SER A 48 5.68 -15.02 -2.55
C SER A 48 4.45 -15.91 -2.73
N LEU A 49 4.10 -16.27 -3.97
CA LEU A 49 2.98 -17.17 -4.28
C LEU A 49 3.16 -18.52 -3.59
N VAL A 50 4.33 -19.13 -3.71
CA VAL A 50 4.61 -20.45 -3.11
C VAL A 50 4.54 -20.36 -1.58
N MET A 51 5.09 -19.32 -0.97
CA MET A 51 5.06 -19.13 0.48
C MET A 51 3.63 -18.95 0.99
N GLN A 52 2.85 -18.08 0.35
CA GLN A 52 1.46 -17.81 0.70
C GLN A 52 0.56 -19.02 0.47
N ALA A 53 0.77 -19.77 -0.62
CA ALA A 53 0.04 -21.01 -0.91
C ALA A 53 0.18 -22.07 0.19
N LEU A 54 1.28 -22.01 0.95
CA LEU A 54 1.64 -22.95 2.01
C LEU A 54 1.49 -22.35 3.41
N HIS A 55 1.00 -21.11 3.50
CA HIS A 55 0.89 -20.36 4.76
C HIS A 55 2.23 -20.26 5.52
N LEU A 56 3.34 -20.11 4.77
CA LEU A 56 4.67 -19.95 5.33
C LEU A 56 4.98 -18.45 5.48
N PRO A 57 5.42 -18.00 6.67
CA PRO A 57 5.70 -16.59 6.89
C PRO A 57 6.98 -16.17 6.14
N HIS A 58 6.98 -14.98 5.54
CA HIS A 58 8.10 -14.47 4.74
C HIS A 58 9.45 -14.47 5.50
N PRO A 59 9.54 -14.07 6.80
CA PRO A 59 10.79 -14.12 7.55
C PRO A 59 11.41 -15.52 7.70
N MET A 60 10.65 -16.59 7.40
CA MET A 60 11.17 -17.96 7.49
C MET A 60 12.25 -18.25 6.45
N ILE A 61 12.22 -17.57 5.30
CA ILE A 61 13.28 -17.69 4.26
C ILE A 61 14.64 -17.32 4.87
N GLU A 62 14.71 -16.19 5.59
CA GLU A 62 15.94 -15.70 6.20
C GLU A 62 16.43 -16.60 7.34
N GLN A 63 15.52 -17.20 8.09
CA GLN A 63 15.84 -18.03 9.25
C GLN A 63 16.33 -19.44 8.86
N VAL A 64 15.71 -20.04 7.84
CA VAL A 64 15.97 -21.44 7.44
C VAL A 64 16.96 -21.51 6.27
N GLY A 65 17.09 -20.42 5.50
CA GLY A 65 17.99 -20.31 4.37
C GLY A 65 17.66 -21.29 3.23
N GLU A 66 18.67 -21.63 2.44
CA GLU A 66 18.54 -22.46 1.24
C GLU A 66 18.00 -23.88 1.51
N HIS A 67 18.06 -24.36 2.75
CA HIS A 67 17.51 -25.67 3.12
C HIS A 67 15.98 -25.71 2.99
N MET A 68 15.32 -24.58 3.21
CA MET A 68 13.87 -24.48 3.04
C MET A 68 13.50 -24.84 1.60
N PHE A 69 14.16 -24.22 0.62
CA PHE A 69 13.90 -24.43 -0.81
C PHE A 69 14.04 -25.88 -1.28
N ASN A 70 14.84 -26.69 -0.58
CA ASN A 70 15.02 -28.13 -0.87
C ASN A 70 13.99 -29.04 -0.18
N SER A 71 13.09 -28.48 0.62
CA SER A 71 12.05 -29.24 1.31
C SER A 71 11.04 -29.80 0.33
N ARG A 72 10.64 -31.05 0.55
CA ARG A 72 9.69 -31.75 -0.33
C ARG A 72 8.26 -31.31 -0.02
N LEU A 73 7.50 -31.14 -1.09
CA LEU A 73 6.08 -30.85 -1.04
C LEU A 73 5.27 -32.14 -1.12
N THR A 74 4.15 -32.16 -0.41
CA THR A 74 3.07 -33.12 -0.61
C THR A 74 2.39 -32.89 -1.97
N LYS A 75 1.61 -33.87 -2.44
CA LYS A 75 0.90 -33.72 -3.71
C LYS A 75 -0.11 -32.57 -3.68
N SER A 76 -0.86 -32.44 -2.58
CA SER A 76 -1.87 -31.38 -2.40
C SER A 76 -1.27 -29.97 -2.38
N GLU A 77 -0.08 -29.81 -1.80
CA GLU A 77 0.64 -28.54 -1.81
C GLU A 77 1.05 -28.14 -3.24
N ARG A 78 1.53 -29.10 -4.04
CA ARG A 78 1.88 -28.84 -5.44
C ARG A 78 0.66 -28.53 -6.30
N GLU A 79 -0.44 -29.27 -6.09
CA GLU A 79 -1.73 -28.98 -6.73
C GLU A 79 -2.16 -27.54 -6.44
N LYS A 80 -2.13 -27.13 -5.17
CA LYS A 80 -2.51 -25.78 -4.75
C LYS A 80 -1.65 -24.70 -5.40
N ILE A 81 -0.33 -24.86 -5.39
CA ILE A 81 0.60 -23.91 -6.03
C ILE A 81 0.32 -23.84 -7.54
N ALA A 82 0.19 -24.98 -8.20
CA ALA A 82 -0.02 -25.03 -9.64
C ALA A 82 -1.34 -24.38 -10.07
N GLU A 83 -2.41 -24.54 -9.27
CA GLU A 83 -3.69 -23.84 -9.47
C GLU A 83 -3.55 -22.32 -9.35
N LEU A 84 -2.81 -21.83 -8.36
CA LEU A 84 -2.59 -20.39 -8.17
C LEU A 84 -1.74 -19.79 -9.29
N VAL A 85 -0.68 -20.48 -9.72
CA VAL A 85 0.13 -20.07 -10.88
C VAL A 85 -0.72 -19.98 -12.13
N LEU A 86 -1.60 -20.96 -12.36
CA LEU A 86 -2.51 -20.93 -13.49
C LEU A 86 -3.48 -19.75 -13.39
N LYS A 87 -4.08 -19.52 -12.23
CA LYS A 87 -4.98 -18.37 -12.00
C LYS A 87 -4.24 -17.06 -12.32
N ARG A 88 -3.02 -16.87 -11.82
CA ARG A 88 -2.19 -15.68 -12.07
C ARG A 88 -1.92 -15.47 -13.55
N VAL A 89 -1.52 -16.52 -14.27
CA VAL A 89 -1.23 -16.46 -15.72
C VAL A 89 -2.49 -16.18 -16.56
N GLN A 90 -3.61 -16.82 -16.24
CA GLN A 90 -4.83 -16.74 -17.07
C GLN A 90 -5.62 -15.46 -16.83
N THR A 91 -5.65 -14.98 -15.60
CA THR A 91 -6.45 -13.81 -15.23
C THR A 91 -5.64 -12.52 -15.25
N ARG A 92 -4.30 -12.62 -15.19
CA ARG A 92 -3.39 -11.50 -14.89
C ARG A 92 -3.71 -10.73 -13.61
N MET A 93 -4.61 -11.22 -12.78
CA MET A 93 -4.91 -10.62 -11.48
C MET A 93 -3.63 -10.58 -10.63
N PRO A 94 -3.30 -9.44 -9.99
CA PRO A 94 -2.15 -9.33 -9.09
C PRO A 94 -2.15 -10.43 -8.02
N LEU A 95 -0.96 -10.91 -7.65
CA LEU A 95 -0.84 -11.97 -6.65
C LEU A 95 -1.59 -11.65 -5.34
N PRO A 96 -1.51 -10.43 -4.75
CA PRO A 96 -2.19 -10.15 -3.50
C PRO A 96 -3.71 -10.30 -3.56
N TYR A 97 -4.36 -10.04 -4.70
CA TYR A 97 -5.79 -10.29 -4.86
C TYR A 97 -6.11 -11.77 -5.08
N ILE A 98 -5.15 -12.55 -5.60
CA ILE A 98 -5.29 -14.00 -5.74
C ILE A 98 -5.22 -14.70 -4.39
N THR A 99 -4.32 -14.26 -3.51
CA THR A 99 -4.07 -14.86 -2.18
C THR A 99 -4.77 -14.15 -1.04
N ASN A 100 -5.35 -12.97 -1.32
CA ASN A 100 -5.94 -12.04 -0.36
C ASN A 100 -4.96 -11.55 0.71
N GLU A 101 -3.67 -11.44 0.37
CA GLU A 101 -2.63 -11.06 1.31
C GLU A 101 -1.57 -10.17 0.65
N ALA A 102 -1.33 -9.00 1.25
CA ALA A 102 -0.23 -8.10 0.93
C ALA A 102 0.63 -7.82 2.16
N TRP A 103 1.87 -7.38 1.98
CA TRP A 103 2.78 -7.03 3.07
C TRP A 103 3.11 -5.54 3.05
N PHE A 104 3.03 -4.90 4.22
CA PHE A 104 3.40 -3.50 4.40
C PHE A 104 4.04 -3.30 5.77
N CYS A 105 5.12 -2.51 5.87
CA CYS A 105 5.90 -2.36 7.11
C CYS A 105 6.28 -3.69 7.79
N GLY A 106 6.52 -4.76 7.03
CA GLY A 106 6.84 -6.09 7.58
C GLY A 106 5.66 -6.80 8.25
N MET A 107 4.42 -6.37 7.98
CA MET A 107 3.19 -6.95 8.52
C MET A 107 2.28 -7.41 7.37
N PRO A 108 1.55 -8.53 7.52
CA PRO A 108 0.56 -8.97 6.54
C PRO A 108 -0.76 -8.20 6.69
N PHE A 109 -1.43 -7.97 5.57
CA PHE A 109 -2.74 -7.33 5.49
C PHE A 109 -3.64 -8.10 4.53
N TYR A 110 -4.90 -8.29 4.92
CA TYR A 110 -5.95 -8.72 4.02
C TYR A 110 -6.18 -7.65 2.94
N VAL A 111 -6.24 -8.08 1.68
CA VAL A 111 -6.55 -7.22 0.54
C VAL A 111 -7.48 -7.94 -0.44
N ASP A 112 -8.32 -7.16 -1.11
CA ASP A 112 -9.09 -7.59 -2.28
C ASP A 112 -9.34 -6.38 -3.20
N GLU A 113 -10.06 -6.60 -4.29
CA GLU A 113 -10.33 -5.62 -5.36
C GLU A 113 -11.03 -4.32 -4.86
N ARG A 114 -11.47 -4.26 -3.60
CA ARG A 114 -12.05 -3.05 -2.99
C ARG A 114 -11.00 -2.02 -2.55
N VAL A 115 -9.73 -2.40 -2.41
CA VAL A 115 -8.65 -1.54 -1.89
C VAL A 115 -7.39 -1.60 -2.74
N LEU A 116 -6.63 -0.50 -2.77
CA LEU A 116 -5.31 -0.45 -3.38
C LEU A 116 -4.35 -1.44 -2.70
N ILE A 117 -3.49 -2.09 -3.47
CA ILE A 117 -2.47 -2.97 -2.91
C ILE A 117 -1.38 -2.12 -2.23
N PRO A 118 -1.07 -2.34 -0.94
CA PRO A 118 -0.07 -1.55 -0.19
C PRO A 118 1.32 -1.57 -0.84
N ARG A 119 1.83 -0.39 -1.19
CA ARG A 119 3.18 -0.19 -1.78
C ARG A 119 3.78 1.19 -1.54
N SER A 120 3.27 1.90 -0.54
CA SER A 120 3.65 3.29 -0.28
C SER A 120 5.05 3.43 0.33
N PRO A 121 5.85 4.45 -0.06
CA PRO A 121 7.10 4.83 0.61
C PRO A 121 6.92 5.25 2.08
N PHE A 122 5.68 5.51 2.55
CA PHE A 122 5.39 5.75 3.97
C PHE A 122 5.94 4.66 4.88
N ALA A 123 6.16 3.44 4.39
CA ALA A 123 6.75 2.37 5.17
C ALA A 123 8.10 2.76 5.80
N GLU A 124 8.95 3.50 5.08
CA GLU A 124 10.24 3.97 5.59
C GLU A 124 10.08 5.09 6.62
N LEU A 125 9.13 6.01 6.41
CA LEU A 125 8.84 7.09 7.37
C LEU A 125 8.32 6.52 8.70
N ILE A 126 7.42 5.54 8.62
CA ILE A 126 6.86 4.88 9.80
C ILE A 126 7.96 4.14 10.57
N GLN A 127 8.84 3.41 9.88
CA GLN A 127 9.98 2.72 10.51
C GLN A 127 10.97 3.69 11.18
N LYS A 128 11.12 4.89 10.63
CA LYS A 128 11.98 5.96 11.18
C LYS A 128 11.21 6.91 12.13
N GLU A 129 9.97 6.58 12.48
CA GLU A 129 9.09 7.38 13.34
C GLU A 129 9.04 8.87 12.92
N PHE A 130 9.06 9.13 11.60
CA PHE A 130 9.01 10.47 11.00
C PHE A 130 10.12 11.42 11.49
N ALA A 131 11.26 10.90 11.96
CA ALA A 131 12.41 11.71 12.30
C ALA A 131 12.98 12.44 11.05
N PRO A 132 13.45 13.70 11.17
CA PRO A 132 13.52 14.53 12.39
C PRO A 132 12.29 15.42 12.62
N PHE A 133 11.17 15.21 11.92
CA PHE A 133 10.03 16.12 11.91
C PHE A 133 9.15 15.99 13.17
N VAL A 134 8.85 14.75 13.57
CA VAL A 134 7.98 14.43 14.71
C VAL A 134 8.86 14.12 15.92
N GLU A 135 9.24 15.16 16.68
CA GLU A 135 10.12 15.00 17.86
C GLU A 135 9.37 14.48 19.10
N SER A 136 8.09 14.81 19.24
CA SER A 136 7.24 14.36 20.32
C SER A 136 6.30 13.27 19.83
N THR A 137 6.12 12.21 20.61
CA THR A 137 5.18 11.12 20.30
C THR A 137 3.77 11.69 20.07
N PRO A 138 3.19 11.53 18.86
CA PRO A 138 1.84 12.01 18.58
C PRO A 138 0.82 11.25 19.42
N ALA A 139 -0.17 11.96 19.96
CA ALA A 139 -1.29 11.36 20.67
C ALA A 139 -2.45 11.06 19.72
N SER A 140 -2.60 11.87 18.68
CA SER A 140 -3.69 11.83 17.69
C SER A 140 -3.13 11.89 16.28
N ILE A 141 -3.47 10.88 15.47
CA ILE A 141 -2.98 10.75 14.10
C ILE A 141 -4.18 10.57 13.17
N LEU A 142 -4.14 11.19 12.00
CA LEU A 142 -5.11 10.98 10.92
C LEU A 142 -4.40 10.33 9.74
N ASP A 143 -4.92 9.19 9.29
CA ASP A 143 -4.60 8.57 8.00
C ASP A 143 -5.75 8.84 7.03
N MET A 144 -5.54 9.78 6.10
CA MET A 144 -6.53 10.24 5.14
C MET A 144 -6.40 9.47 3.82
N CYS A 145 -7.53 9.03 3.26
CA CYS A 145 -7.57 8.08 2.14
C CYS A 145 -6.95 6.73 2.54
N THR A 146 -7.39 6.20 3.68
CA THR A 146 -6.76 5.07 4.37
C THR A 146 -6.86 3.73 3.59
N GLY A 147 -7.83 3.60 2.68
CA GLY A 147 -8.09 2.35 1.97
C GLY A 147 -8.31 1.18 2.95
N GLY A 148 -7.45 0.16 2.85
CA GLY A 148 -7.45 -1.00 3.76
C GLY A 148 -6.79 -0.77 5.12
N ALA A 149 -6.47 0.48 5.49
CA ALA A 149 -5.86 0.91 6.75
C ALA A 149 -4.45 0.39 7.05
N CYS A 150 -3.67 0.04 6.01
CA CYS A 150 -2.30 -0.44 6.21
C CYS A 150 -1.38 0.63 6.82
N ILE A 151 -1.51 1.90 6.40
CA ILE A 151 -0.76 3.03 6.95
C ILE A 151 -1.22 3.32 8.39
N ALA A 152 -2.53 3.46 8.63
CA ALA A 152 -3.08 3.66 9.97
C ALA A 152 -2.65 2.59 10.99
N ILE A 153 -2.71 1.32 10.62
CA ILE A 153 -2.30 0.20 11.47
C ILE A 153 -0.80 0.25 11.75
N ALA A 154 0.02 0.48 10.73
CA ALA A 154 1.46 0.60 10.89
C ALA A 154 1.86 1.78 11.79
N LEU A 155 1.16 2.92 11.69
CA LEU A 155 1.31 4.05 12.61
C LEU A 155 0.93 3.70 14.04
N ALA A 156 -0.16 2.95 14.25
CA ALA A 156 -0.60 2.52 15.58
C ALA A 156 0.37 1.52 16.24
N HIS A 157 1.16 0.79 15.43
CA HIS A 157 2.28 -0.03 15.90
C HIS A 157 3.52 0.79 16.23
N ALA A 158 3.89 1.76 15.38
CA ALA A 158 5.01 2.66 15.61
C ALA A 158 4.79 3.57 16.83
N TYR A 159 3.54 3.99 17.07
CA TYR A 159 3.16 4.82 18.20
C TYR A 159 2.12 4.13 19.09
N PRO A 160 2.54 3.28 20.05
CA PRO A 160 1.63 2.45 20.86
C PRO A 160 0.61 3.19 21.73
N GLN A 161 0.78 4.50 21.93
CA GLN A 161 -0.12 5.34 22.72
C GLN A 161 -1.00 6.25 21.85
N ALA A 162 -0.77 6.32 20.54
CA ALA A 162 -1.55 7.14 19.64
C ALA A 162 -2.92 6.51 19.39
N GLN A 163 -3.93 7.38 19.24
CA GLN A 163 -5.18 7.08 18.56
C GLN A 163 -5.03 7.45 17.09
N VAL A 164 -5.52 6.60 16.19
CA VAL A 164 -5.42 6.79 14.75
C VAL A 164 -6.81 6.74 14.14
N ASP A 165 -7.22 7.84 13.54
CA ASP A 165 -8.43 7.87 12.71
C ASP A 165 -8.03 7.48 11.29
N ALA A 166 -8.69 6.47 10.75
CA ALA A 166 -8.46 5.90 9.43
C ALA A 166 -9.65 6.29 8.55
N VAL A 167 -9.47 7.29 7.68
CA VAL A 167 -10.55 7.96 6.97
C VAL A 167 -10.57 7.58 5.49
N ASP A 168 -11.74 7.17 5.00
CA ASP A 168 -11.98 6.94 3.57
C ASP A 168 -13.40 7.36 3.17
N ILE A 169 -13.58 7.71 1.89
CA ILE A 169 -14.90 7.98 1.33
C ILE A 169 -15.66 6.67 1.04
N SER A 170 -14.92 5.60 0.74
CA SER A 170 -15.45 4.30 0.34
C SER A 170 -15.82 3.44 1.54
N THR A 171 -17.10 3.10 1.67
CA THR A 171 -17.56 2.11 2.66
C THR A 171 -16.91 0.75 2.43
N ASP A 172 -16.73 0.36 1.17
CA ASP A 172 -16.19 -0.94 0.78
C ASP A 172 -14.72 -1.06 1.18
N ALA A 173 -13.95 0.03 1.09
CA ALA A 173 -12.59 0.09 1.59
C ALA A 173 -12.55 0.01 3.12
N LEU A 174 -13.47 0.70 3.81
CA LEU A 174 -13.55 0.67 5.26
C LEU A 174 -13.97 -0.70 5.83
N GLU A 175 -14.72 -1.51 5.07
CA GLU A 175 -14.97 -2.91 5.44
C GLU A 175 -13.67 -3.73 5.43
N VAL A 176 -12.79 -3.51 4.45
CA VAL A 176 -11.46 -4.13 4.42
C VAL A 176 -10.58 -3.58 5.55
N ALA A 177 -10.63 -2.28 5.81
CA ALA A 177 -9.95 -1.66 6.94
C ALA A 177 -10.36 -2.31 8.27
N ASP A 178 -11.67 -2.52 8.50
CA ASP A 178 -12.17 -3.16 9.72
C ASP A 178 -11.66 -4.60 9.89
N ILE A 179 -11.61 -5.39 8.81
CA ILE A 179 -10.98 -6.73 8.81
C ILE A 179 -9.53 -6.62 9.30
N ASN A 180 -8.72 -5.76 8.68
CA ASN A 180 -7.32 -5.59 9.04
C ASN A 180 -7.15 -5.10 10.47
N ILE A 181 -7.94 -4.11 10.91
CA ILE A 181 -7.89 -3.56 12.27
C ILE A 181 -8.18 -4.66 13.30
N GLN A 182 -9.15 -5.54 13.02
CA GLN A 182 -9.50 -6.66 13.90
C GLN A 182 -8.40 -7.73 13.92
N GLU A 183 -7.85 -8.12 12.76
CA GLU A 183 -6.79 -9.11 12.66
C GLU A 183 -5.50 -8.68 13.39
N HIS A 184 -5.19 -7.38 13.38
CA HIS A 184 -4.07 -6.79 14.13
C HIS A 184 -4.42 -6.48 15.61
N GLY A 185 -5.65 -6.69 16.05
CA GLY A 185 -6.07 -6.48 17.43
C GLY A 185 -6.10 -5.00 17.87
N LEU A 186 -6.29 -4.08 16.92
CA LEU A 186 -6.15 -2.64 17.11
C LEU A 186 -7.47 -1.86 17.21
N SER A 187 -8.62 -2.54 17.28
CA SER A 187 -9.96 -1.92 17.34
C SER A 187 -10.20 -0.97 18.53
N HIS A 188 -9.26 -0.88 19.47
CA HIS A 188 -9.29 0.02 20.62
C HIS A 188 -8.53 1.34 20.40
N ARG A 189 -7.84 1.49 19.26
CA ARG A 189 -6.99 2.66 18.95
C ARG A 189 -7.06 3.10 17.48
N VAL A 190 -7.39 2.21 16.56
CA VAL A 190 -7.58 2.56 15.14
C VAL A 190 -9.07 2.57 14.84
N TYR A 191 -9.58 3.71 14.35
CA TYR A 191 -11.00 3.94 14.13
C TYR A 191 -11.28 4.19 12.64
N PRO A 192 -11.96 3.28 11.93
CA PRO A 192 -12.37 3.52 10.55
C PRO A 192 -13.54 4.51 10.55
N ILE A 193 -13.42 5.59 9.78
CA ILE A 193 -14.42 6.66 9.69
C ILE A 193 -14.74 6.94 8.22
N GLN A 194 -16.01 6.81 7.85
CA GLN A 194 -16.46 7.25 6.53
C GLN A 194 -16.52 8.77 6.47
N SER A 195 -15.73 9.37 5.59
CA SER A 195 -15.71 10.82 5.39
C SER A 195 -15.20 11.16 4.00
N ASP A 196 -15.80 12.17 3.37
CA ASP A 196 -15.17 12.85 2.25
C ASP A 196 -14.15 13.84 2.82
N LEU A 197 -12.87 13.48 2.76
CA LEU A 197 -11.77 14.19 3.39
C LEU A 197 -12.12 14.58 4.85
N PHE A 198 -12.13 15.86 5.18
CA PHE A 198 -12.37 16.35 6.54
C PHE A 198 -13.85 16.49 6.95
N SER A 199 -14.80 16.24 6.04
CA SER A 199 -16.22 16.58 6.22
C SER A 199 -16.89 16.00 7.48
N SER A 200 -16.43 14.84 7.96
CA SER A 200 -16.97 14.17 9.17
C SER A 200 -16.05 14.29 10.40
N LEU A 201 -15.05 15.16 10.36
CA LEU A 201 -14.02 15.30 11.41
C LEU A 201 -14.17 16.58 12.24
N GLU A 202 -15.33 17.26 12.18
CA GLU A 202 -15.55 18.54 12.87
C GLU A 202 -15.18 18.47 14.36
N GLY A 203 -14.33 19.39 14.80
CA GLY A 203 -13.86 19.48 16.18
C GLY A 203 -12.67 18.58 16.53
N GLN A 204 -12.25 17.69 15.63
CA GLN A 204 -11.03 16.89 15.81
C GLN A 204 -9.77 17.71 15.57
N LYS A 205 -8.69 17.28 16.21
CA LYS A 205 -7.34 17.83 16.05
C LYS A 205 -6.31 16.73 16.07
N TYR A 206 -5.29 16.84 15.22
CA TYR A 206 -4.27 15.82 15.02
C TYR A 206 -2.87 16.41 15.17
N ASP A 207 -1.96 15.65 15.76
CA ASP A 207 -0.54 15.97 15.85
C ASP A 207 0.18 15.64 14.54
N LEU A 208 -0.31 14.63 13.83
CA LEU A 208 0.20 14.14 12.56
C LEU A 208 -0.98 13.81 11.64
N ILE A 209 -0.95 14.34 10.42
CA ILE A 209 -1.83 13.93 9.33
C ILE A 209 -0.95 13.31 8.26
N VAL A 210 -1.30 12.11 7.82
CA VAL A 210 -0.70 11.46 6.65
C VAL A 210 -1.78 11.22 5.61
N SER A 211 -1.40 11.20 4.34
CA SER A 211 -2.30 10.79 3.28
C SER A 211 -1.55 10.20 2.11
N ASN A 212 -2.08 9.08 1.60
CA ASN A 212 -1.74 8.55 0.29
C ASN A 212 -2.99 8.62 -0.61
N PRO A 213 -3.36 9.82 -1.08
CA PRO A 213 -4.52 9.98 -1.95
C PRO A 213 -4.28 9.33 -3.32
N PRO A 214 -5.35 9.08 -4.09
CA PRO A 214 -5.22 8.90 -5.53
C PRO A 214 -4.46 10.08 -6.14
N TYR A 215 -3.45 9.82 -6.96
CA TYR A 215 -2.64 10.84 -7.63
C TYR A 215 -2.29 10.52 -9.09
N VAL A 216 -2.77 9.40 -9.66
CA VAL A 216 -2.48 9.02 -11.05
C VAL A 216 -3.36 9.85 -11.98
N ASP A 217 -2.71 10.58 -12.89
CA ASP A 217 -3.42 11.38 -13.88
C ASP A 217 -4.06 10.51 -14.98
N ALA A 218 -4.94 11.12 -15.78
CA ALA A 218 -5.68 10.41 -16.81
C ALA A 218 -4.82 9.88 -17.97
N GLU A 219 -3.65 10.48 -18.24
CA GLU A 219 -2.74 10.01 -19.28
C GLU A 219 -2.00 8.74 -18.80
N ASP A 220 -1.46 8.77 -17.58
CA ASP A 220 -0.80 7.62 -16.95
C ASP A 220 -1.77 6.43 -16.79
N MET A 221 -3.03 6.69 -16.43
CA MET A 221 -4.07 5.65 -16.31
C MET A 221 -4.32 4.89 -17.62
N ALA A 222 -4.17 5.54 -18.78
CA ALA A 222 -4.43 4.95 -20.09
C ALA A 222 -3.33 4.00 -20.57
N ASP A 223 -2.11 4.17 -20.06
CA ASP A 223 -0.94 3.37 -20.42
C ASP A 223 -0.63 2.25 -19.41
N LEU A 224 -1.49 2.07 -18.40
CA LEU A 224 -1.31 1.06 -17.36
C LEU A 224 -1.37 -0.38 -17.93
N PRO A 225 -0.47 -1.29 -17.49
CA PRO A 225 -0.55 -2.71 -17.82
C PRO A 225 -1.87 -3.38 -17.37
N GLU A 226 -2.24 -4.48 -18.02
CA GLU A 226 -3.49 -5.22 -17.74
C GLU A 226 -3.67 -5.56 -16.24
N GLU A 227 -2.58 -5.83 -15.53
CA GLU A 227 -2.55 -6.12 -14.09
C GLU A 227 -3.13 -4.98 -13.23
N TYR A 228 -2.87 -3.71 -13.57
CA TYR A 228 -3.31 -2.55 -12.77
C TYR A 228 -4.79 -2.24 -12.95
N HIS A 229 -5.41 -2.69 -14.05
CA HIS A 229 -6.86 -2.51 -14.25
C HIS A 229 -7.71 -3.35 -13.29
N HIS A 230 -7.09 -4.21 -12.48
CA HIS A 230 -7.76 -4.92 -11.38
C HIS A 230 -7.88 -4.09 -10.10
N GLU A 231 -7.13 -3.00 -9.96
CA GLU A 231 -7.21 -2.12 -8.79
C GLU A 231 -8.38 -1.13 -8.93
N PRO A 232 -8.99 -0.69 -7.83
CA PRO A 232 -10.14 0.20 -7.89
C PRO A 232 -9.77 1.57 -8.49
N GLU A 233 -10.49 1.98 -9.53
CA GLU A 233 -10.24 3.25 -10.24
C GLU A 233 -10.25 4.47 -9.31
N LEU A 234 -11.15 4.47 -8.31
CA LEU A 234 -11.24 5.52 -7.29
C LEU A 234 -9.96 5.67 -6.47
N ALA A 235 -9.15 4.61 -6.34
CA ALA A 235 -7.89 4.65 -5.61
C ALA A 235 -6.68 5.09 -6.46
N LEU A 236 -6.86 5.21 -7.78
CA LEU A 236 -5.79 5.58 -8.72
C LEU A 236 -6.02 6.97 -9.33
N ALA A 237 -7.22 7.21 -9.87
CA ALA A 237 -7.50 8.37 -10.71
C ALA A 237 -7.64 9.68 -9.93
N ALA A 238 -6.95 10.73 -10.39
CA ALA A 238 -6.87 12.02 -9.70
C ALA A 238 -7.02 13.25 -10.62
N GLY A 239 -8.02 13.23 -11.51
CA GLY A 239 -8.32 14.36 -12.38
C GLY A 239 -7.22 14.64 -13.42
N GLU A 240 -7.05 15.91 -13.79
CA GLU A 240 -6.09 16.32 -14.84
C GLU A 240 -4.65 16.45 -14.34
N ASP A 241 -4.43 16.95 -13.11
CA ASP A 241 -3.08 17.23 -12.57
C ASP A 241 -2.71 16.41 -11.33
N GLY A 242 -3.60 15.53 -10.86
CA GLY A 242 -3.36 14.70 -9.69
C GLY A 242 -3.47 15.42 -8.33
N LEU A 243 -3.80 16.72 -8.30
CA LEU A 243 -3.68 17.56 -7.10
C LEU A 243 -5.01 18.09 -6.55
N GLU A 244 -6.16 17.65 -7.08
CA GLU A 244 -7.48 18.13 -6.64
C GLU A 244 -7.72 17.88 -5.14
N LEU A 245 -7.47 16.66 -4.66
CA LEU A 245 -7.61 16.32 -3.25
C LEU A 245 -6.55 17.00 -2.39
N VAL A 246 -5.33 17.15 -2.93
CA VAL A 246 -4.21 17.82 -2.27
C VAL A 246 -4.53 19.30 -2.02
N ASP A 247 -5.21 19.98 -2.95
CA ASP A 247 -5.66 21.36 -2.80
C ASP A 247 -6.59 21.53 -1.60
N ILE A 248 -7.58 20.64 -1.46
CA ILE A 248 -8.48 20.64 -0.31
C ILE A 248 -7.70 20.35 0.97
N MET A 249 -6.81 19.36 0.95
CA MET A 249 -5.99 19.00 2.10
C MET A 249 -5.11 20.15 2.60
N LEU A 250 -4.39 20.82 1.71
CA LEU A 250 -3.52 21.93 2.08
C LEU A 250 -4.32 23.10 2.67
N LYS A 251 -5.49 23.40 2.13
CA LYS A 251 -6.38 24.47 2.60
C LYS A 251 -7.01 24.17 3.95
N GLU A 252 -7.46 22.93 4.17
CA GLU A 252 -8.22 22.57 5.37
C GLU A 252 -7.35 22.06 6.52
N ALA A 253 -6.20 21.42 6.25
CA ALA A 253 -5.32 20.86 7.27
C ALA A 253 -4.95 21.84 8.42
N PRO A 254 -4.74 23.16 8.21
CA PRO A 254 -4.52 24.09 9.32
C PRO A 254 -5.61 24.08 10.40
N THR A 255 -6.86 23.80 10.00
CA THR A 255 -8.02 23.71 10.89
C THR A 255 -8.05 22.40 11.66
N TYR A 256 -7.35 21.36 11.21
CA TYR A 256 -7.33 20.04 11.86
C TYR A 256 -5.98 19.69 12.50
N LEU A 257 -4.92 20.45 12.24
CA LEU A 257 -3.64 20.26 12.91
C LEU A 257 -3.57 20.97 14.28
N ASN A 258 -2.97 20.30 15.25
CA ASN A 258 -2.47 20.91 16.48
C ASN A 258 -1.30 21.84 16.18
N ASP A 259 -1.01 22.74 17.13
CA ASP A 259 0.17 23.60 17.02
C ASP A 259 1.44 22.74 17.00
N GLY A 260 2.33 23.00 16.04
CA GLY A 260 3.50 22.17 15.81
C GLY A 260 3.24 20.91 14.97
N GLY A 261 1.99 20.61 14.62
CA GLY A 261 1.61 19.43 13.85
C GLY A 261 2.09 19.47 12.39
N TRP A 262 2.22 18.27 11.82
CA TRP A 262 2.73 18.05 10.47
C TRP A 262 1.73 17.35 9.58
N LEU A 263 1.73 17.72 8.30
CA LEU A 263 1.05 17.05 7.22
C LEU A 263 2.09 16.40 6.29
N PHE A 264 1.88 15.13 5.98
CA PHE A 264 2.65 14.37 4.98
C PHE A 264 1.69 13.87 3.90
N VAL A 265 2.01 14.10 2.64
CA VAL A 265 1.16 13.66 1.52
C VAL A 265 2.01 13.06 0.43
N GLU A 266 1.63 11.87 -0.03
CA GLU A 266 2.15 11.24 -1.23
C GLU A 266 1.39 11.74 -2.46
N VAL A 267 2.13 12.25 -3.44
CA VAL A 267 1.60 12.77 -4.72
C VAL A 267 2.28 12.14 -5.94
N GLY A 268 3.21 11.22 -5.73
CA GLY A 268 3.89 10.50 -6.81
C GLY A 268 4.42 11.42 -7.92
N ASN A 269 4.04 11.13 -9.17
CA ASN A 269 4.45 11.90 -10.35
C ASN A 269 3.91 13.34 -10.36
N SER A 270 2.82 13.61 -9.64
CA SER A 270 2.16 14.92 -9.57
C SER A 270 2.97 15.96 -8.78
N GLU A 271 4.09 15.55 -8.18
CA GLU A 271 5.11 16.45 -7.62
C GLU A 271 5.49 17.58 -8.60
N VAL A 272 5.58 17.30 -9.90
CA VAL A 272 5.97 18.31 -10.91
C VAL A 272 4.97 19.47 -11.01
N HIS A 273 3.69 19.22 -10.71
CA HIS A 273 2.60 20.20 -10.80
C HIS A 273 2.47 21.06 -9.54
N MET A 274 3.06 20.64 -8.41
CA MET A 274 2.93 21.34 -7.12
C MET A 274 3.44 22.78 -7.18
N SER A 275 4.56 23.03 -7.87
CA SER A 275 5.16 24.37 -7.94
C SER A 275 4.33 25.36 -8.76
N GLU A 276 3.59 24.87 -9.76
CA GLU A 276 2.68 25.67 -10.59
C GLU A 276 1.36 25.91 -9.85
N ARG A 277 0.81 24.88 -9.20
CA ARG A 277 -0.46 24.95 -8.48
C ARG A 277 -0.36 25.78 -7.20
N PHE A 278 0.73 25.65 -6.45
CA PHE A 278 0.97 26.32 -5.16
C PHE A 278 2.25 27.17 -5.20
N PRO A 279 2.29 28.24 -6.01
CA PRO A 279 3.50 29.03 -6.19
C PRO A 279 3.90 29.71 -4.87
N GLY A 280 5.11 29.40 -4.42
CA GLY A 280 5.71 29.92 -3.18
C GLY A 280 5.37 29.15 -1.91
N LEU A 281 4.67 28.01 -1.99
CA LEU A 281 4.46 27.14 -0.84
C LEU A 281 5.74 26.37 -0.52
N GLU A 282 6.30 26.59 0.67
CA GLU A 282 7.53 25.93 1.12
C GLU A 282 7.22 24.54 1.71
N VAL A 283 7.19 23.51 0.87
CA VAL A 283 7.12 22.11 1.30
C VAL A 283 8.52 21.48 1.35
N ILE A 284 8.67 20.43 2.16
CA ILE A 284 9.90 19.64 2.27
C ILE A 284 9.69 18.33 1.53
N TRP A 285 10.38 18.15 0.41
CA TRP A 285 10.39 16.88 -0.33
C TRP A 285 11.27 15.85 0.38
N LEU A 286 10.76 14.64 0.55
CA LEU A 286 11.43 13.57 1.28
C LEU A 286 12.19 12.65 0.32
N GLU A 287 13.35 12.19 0.77
CA GLU A 287 14.19 11.23 0.05
C GLU A 287 14.14 9.87 0.77
N PHE A 288 14.09 8.78 -0.01
CA PHE A 288 13.91 7.42 0.48
C PHE A 288 15.11 6.55 0.12
N GLU A 289 15.58 5.72 1.05
CA GLU A 289 16.69 4.79 0.83
C GLU A 289 16.26 3.57 0.01
N ASN A 290 15.01 3.14 0.18
CA ASN A 290 14.47 1.94 -0.47
C ASN A 290 13.74 2.23 -1.80
N GLY A 291 13.91 3.43 -2.35
CA GLY A 291 13.19 3.91 -3.53
C GLY A 291 11.80 4.47 -3.19
N GLY A 292 11.16 5.06 -4.20
CA GLY A 292 9.96 5.89 -4.02
C GLY A 292 10.31 7.39 -3.96
N SER A 293 9.36 8.21 -4.37
CA SER A 293 9.46 9.68 -4.39
C SER A 293 8.07 10.29 -4.30
N GLY A 294 7.97 11.63 -4.33
CA GLY A 294 6.68 12.29 -4.36
C GLY A 294 5.98 12.37 -3.00
N ILE A 295 6.67 12.15 -1.87
CA ILE A 295 6.12 12.49 -0.55
C ILE A 295 6.69 13.82 -0.10
N PHE A 296 5.82 14.79 0.19
CA PHE A 296 6.21 16.03 0.83
C PHE A 296 5.72 16.10 2.28
N ALA A 297 6.44 16.88 3.09
CA ALA A 297 6.07 17.26 4.44
C ALA A 297 5.86 18.78 4.51
N VAL A 298 4.84 19.20 5.25
CA VAL A 298 4.58 20.62 5.50
C VAL A 298 4.04 20.83 6.91
N LYS A 299 4.55 21.85 7.59
CA LYS A 299 4.13 22.19 8.95
C LYS A 299 2.89 23.08 8.91
N LYS A 300 2.03 22.96 9.93
CA LYS A 300 0.84 23.82 10.09
C LYS A 300 1.14 25.31 9.91
N ASP A 301 2.19 25.82 10.54
CA ASP A 301 2.54 27.25 10.52
C ASP A 301 2.85 27.73 9.09
N THR A 302 3.49 26.89 8.28
CA THR A 302 3.78 27.20 6.87
C THR A 302 2.51 27.32 6.06
N LEU A 303 1.55 26.39 6.25
CA LEU A 303 0.25 26.45 5.58
C LEU A 303 -0.53 27.71 5.99
N VAL A 304 -0.58 28.02 7.29
CA VAL A 304 -1.25 29.23 7.79
C VAL A 304 -0.64 30.49 7.18
N GLN A 305 0.70 30.60 7.15
CA GLN A 305 1.38 31.75 6.57
C GLN A 305 1.12 31.87 5.07
N TYR A 306 1.17 30.75 4.35
CA TYR A 306 0.92 30.71 2.92
C TYR A 306 -0.49 31.21 2.58
N PHE A 307 -1.54 30.62 3.16
CA PHE A 307 -2.91 30.98 2.83
C PHE A 307 -3.32 32.35 3.36
N SER A 308 -2.81 32.78 4.53
CA SER A 308 -3.04 34.14 5.03
C SER A 308 -2.42 35.23 4.15
N SER A 309 -1.43 34.90 3.30
CA SER A 309 -0.79 35.85 2.37
C SER A 309 -1.53 35.98 1.03
N LYS A 310 -2.53 35.13 0.79
CA LYS A 310 -3.30 35.03 -0.46
C LYS A 310 -4.72 35.60 -0.33
N ASP A 311 -5.21 35.79 0.90
CA ASP A 311 -6.44 36.52 1.25
C ASP A 311 -6.22 38.05 1.30
#